data_AF-A0A087T6Z3-F1
#
_entry.id   AF-A0A087T6Z3-F1
#
_cell.length_a   1.000
_cell.length_b   1.000
_cell.length_c   1.000
_cell.angle_alpha   90.00
_cell.angle_beta   90.00
_cell.angle_gamma   90.00
#
_symmetry.space_group_name_H-M   'P 1'
#
loop_
_entity.id
_entity.type
_entity.pdbx_description
1 polymer ?
#
loop_
_entity_poly.entity_id
_entity_poly.type
_entity_poly.pdbx_seq_one_letter_code
_entity_poly.pdbx_strand_id
1 'polypeptide(L)'
;MFERYKLNLDVELDPHRVWCPAAGCETVCTFKPPSNPDVGVSVYCINCRTRFCSLCKLGWHANTTCEEMRKALSDEIELSISDDESVIKRCPNCRIPIEKDDGCAQMMCYRCKHVFCWHCLASLDDDFLLRHYDKGPCRNKLGHSRASMIWHRTQVVGIFAGFSFLLLMASPFLLLAAPCLLCCRCKNKFFYEEATPL
;
A
#
# COMPACT_ATOMS: atom_id res chain seq x y z
N MET A 1 -8.41 4.09 -8.22
CA MET A 1 -7.00 3.61 -8.20
C MET A 1 -6.17 4.27 -9.30
N PHE A 2 -6.63 4.26 -10.56
CA PHE A 2 -5.96 4.92 -11.69
C PHE A 2 -5.74 6.43 -11.51
N GLU A 3 -6.73 7.17 -11.00
CA GLU A 3 -6.64 8.62 -10.82
C GLU A 3 -5.56 9.04 -9.81
N ARG A 4 -5.43 8.30 -8.70
CA ARG A 4 -4.41 8.58 -7.67
C ARG A 4 -3.00 8.28 -8.20
N TYR A 5 -2.84 7.25 -9.02
CA TYR A 5 -1.58 6.97 -9.72
C TYR A 5 -1.22 8.11 -10.68
N LYS A 6 -2.17 8.55 -11.51
CA LYS A 6 -1.98 9.67 -12.44
C LYS A 6 -1.58 10.94 -11.70
N LEU A 7 -2.28 11.28 -10.61
CA LEU A 7 -1.95 12.45 -9.80
C LEU A 7 -0.53 12.37 -9.21
N ASN A 8 -0.12 11.19 -8.71
CA ASN A 8 1.24 11.02 -8.19
C ASN A 8 2.29 11.24 -9.27
N LEU A 9 2.08 10.68 -10.46
CA LEU A 9 2.96 10.86 -11.61
C LEU A 9 3.02 12.34 -12.04
N ASP A 10 1.87 13.01 -12.15
CA ASP A 10 1.79 14.42 -12.52
C ASP A 10 2.52 15.34 -11.54
N VAL A 11 2.53 14.99 -10.24
CA VAL A 11 3.28 15.73 -9.21
C VAL A 11 4.77 15.44 -9.26
N GLU A 12 5.15 14.20 -9.55
CA GLU A 12 6.57 13.79 -9.63
C GLU A 12 7.27 14.39 -10.86
N LEU A 13 6.55 14.58 -11.96
CA LEU A 13 7.06 15.17 -13.20
C LEU A 13 7.13 16.71 -13.16
N ASP A 14 6.39 17.37 -12.26
CA ASP A 14 6.37 18.84 -12.16
C ASP A 14 7.38 19.34 -11.11
N PRO A 15 8.46 20.04 -11.52
CA PRO A 15 9.50 20.52 -10.61
C PRO A 15 9.03 21.63 -9.65
N HIS A 16 7.81 22.15 -9.82
CA HIS A 16 7.21 23.17 -8.96
C HIS A 16 6.29 22.58 -7.90
N ARG A 17 6.09 21.25 -7.89
CA ARG A 17 5.13 20.57 -7.03
C ARG A 17 5.82 19.48 -6.22
N VAL A 18 5.39 19.33 -4.98
CA VAL A 18 5.89 18.27 -4.11
C VAL A 18 4.81 17.85 -3.12
N TRP A 19 4.71 16.55 -2.86
CA TRP A 19 3.83 16.04 -1.80
C TRP A 19 4.34 16.43 -0.41
N CYS A 20 3.43 16.83 0.47
CA CYS A 20 3.76 17.01 1.87
C CYS A 20 4.19 15.66 2.50
N PRO A 21 5.35 15.60 3.20
CA PRO A 21 5.82 14.37 3.82
C PRO A 21 5.09 14.01 5.12
N ALA A 22 4.29 14.94 5.68
CA ALA A 22 3.69 14.76 6.99
C ALA A 22 2.70 13.58 7.04
N ALA A 23 2.65 12.90 8.18
CA ALA A 23 1.71 11.80 8.41
C ALA A 23 0.24 12.28 8.25
N GLY A 24 -0.54 11.66 7.36
CA GLY A 24 -1.97 11.92 7.15
C GLY A 24 -2.26 13.11 6.23
N CYS A 25 -1.24 13.84 5.78
CA CYS A 25 -1.41 15.02 4.95
C CYS A 25 -1.34 14.65 3.46
N GLU A 26 -2.45 14.80 2.74
CA GLU A 26 -2.53 14.58 1.29
C GLU A 26 -2.43 15.90 0.49
N THR A 27 -1.69 16.87 1.02
CA THR A 27 -1.55 18.18 0.36
C THR A 27 -0.35 18.19 -0.58
N VAL A 28 -0.58 18.57 -1.84
CA VAL A 28 0.48 18.92 -2.79
C VAL A 28 0.85 20.37 -2.57
N CYS A 29 2.11 20.62 -2.23
CA CYS A 29 2.66 21.95 -2.03
C CYS A 29 3.29 22.46 -3.33
N THR A 30 3.14 23.75 -3.60
CA THR A 30 3.80 24.44 -4.71
C THR A 30 4.99 25.25 -4.20
N PHE A 31 6.06 25.30 -4.97
CA PHE A 31 7.26 26.06 -4.63
C PHE A 31 7.98 26.56 -5.89
N LYS A 32 8.90 27.51 -5.70
CA LYS A 32 9.79 27.97 -6.78
C LYS A 32 11.04 27.10 -6.80
N PRO A 33 11.30 26.33 -7.86
CA PRO A 33 12.50 25.52 -7.94
C PRO A 33 13.74 26.43 -7.98
N PRO A 34 14.84 25.98 -7.38
CA PRO A 34 16.11 26.70 -7.46
C PRO A 34 16.72 26.58 -8.86
N SER A 35 17.67 27.47 -9.18
CA SER A 35 18.41 27.42 -10.44
C SER A 35 19.24 26.13 -10.60
N ASN A 36 19.70 25.56 -9.49
CA ASN A 36 20.39 24.28 -9.45
C ASN A 36 19.45 23.20 -8.85
N PRO A 37 19.05 22.16 -9.61
CA PRO A 37 18.12 21.12 -9.15
C PRO A 37 18.65 20.28 -7.97
N ASP A 38 19.96 20.27 -7.73
CA ASP A 38 20.58 19.52 -6.63
C ASP A 38 20.47 20.23 -5.28
N VAL A 39 19.90 21.44 -5.26
CA VAL A 39 19.70 22.23 -4.05
C VAL A 39 18.25 22.10 -3.58
N GLY A 40 18.05 21.75 -2.31
CA GLY A 40 16.73 21.76 -1.70
C GLY A 40 16.29 23.17 -1.31
N VAL A 41 15.00 23.47 -1.48
CA VAL A 41 14.38 24.71 -0.98
C VAL A 41 13.36 24.42 0.11
N SER A 42 13.07 25.46 0.91
CA SER A 42 12.15 25.37 2.02
C SER A 42 10.72 25.40 1.54
N VAL A 43 9.95 24.36 1.84
CA VAL A 43 8.53 24.25 1.49
C VAL A 43 7.70 24.25 2.78
N TYR A 44 6.63 25.05 2.80
CA TYR A 44 5.71 25.15 3.93
C TYR A 44 4.33 24.62 3.51
N CYS A 45 3.84 23.59 4.21
CA CYS A 45 2.51 23.05 3.95
C CYS A 45 1.45 23.84 4.71
N ILE A 46 0.46 24.40 3.99
CA ILE A 46 -0.64 25.18 4.60
C ILE A 46 -1.60 24.34 5.44
N ASN A 47 -1.69 23.03 5.19
CA ASN A 47 -2.67 22.15 5.83
C ASN A 47 -2.18 21.65 7.19
N CYS A 48 -0.98 21.07 7.24
CA CYS A 48 -0.41 20.49 8.46
C CYS A 48 0.69 21.35 9.09
N ARG A 49 1.03 22.50 8.50
CA ARG A 49 2.06 23.45 8.96
C ARG A 49 3.48 22.88 9.03
N THR A 50 3.72 21.72 8.42
CA THR A 50 5.05 21.11 8.34
C THR A 50 5.92 21.88 7.36
N ARG A 51 7.16 22.15 7.78
CA ARG A 51 8.21 22.79 6.97
C ARG A 51 9.27 21.76 6.61
N PHE A 52 9.51 21.56 5.31
CA PHE A 52 10.35 20.48 4.81
C PHE A 52 11.19 20.91 3.61
N CYS A 53 12.19 20.10 3.27
CA CYS A 53 13.05 20.28 2.12
C CYS A 53 12.38 19.72 0.85
N SER A 54 12.33 20.50 -0.23
CA SER A 54 11.75 20.06 -1.50
C SER A 54 12.44 18.82 -2.11
N LEU A 55 13.73 18.64 -1.84
CA LEU A 55 14.56 17.61 -2.47
C LEU A 55 14.54 16.28 -1.69
N CYS A 56 14.95 16.30 -0.41
CA CYS A 56 15.01 15.08 0.42
C CYS A 56 13.74 14.79 1.20
N LYS A 57 12.78 15.73 1.23
CA LYS A 57 11.49 15.60 1.95
C LYS A 57 11.64 15.45 3.48
N LEU A 58 12.84 15.66 4.03
CA LEU A 58 13.09 15.75 5.48
C LEU A 58 12.73 17.15 6.02
N GLY A 59 12.78 17.33 7.34
CA GLY A 59 12.61 18.64 7.98
C GLY A 59 13.57 19.67 7.36
N TRP A 60 13.12 20.91 7.19
CA TRP A 60 13.93 21.94 6.52
C TRP A 60 15.29 22.13 7.19
N HIS A 61 16.34 22.16 6.38
CA HIS A 61 17.73 22.28 6.83
C HIS A 61 18.48 23.26 5.92
N ALA A 62 18.97 24.37 6.49
CA ALA A 62 19.65 25.43 5.71
C ALA A 62 21.17 25.26 5.65
N ASN A 63 21.76 24.71 6.71
CA ASN A 63 23.22 24.68 6.91
C ASN A 63 23.84 23.29 6.71
N THR A 64 23.04 22.28 6.39
CA THR A 64 23.48 20.90 6.17
C THR A 64 22.98 20.42 4.83
N THR A 65 23.74 19.52 4.20
CA THR A 65 23.34 18.92 2.92
C THR A 65 22.23 17.90 3.13
N CYS A 66 21.47 17.61 2.07
CA CYS A 66 20.48 16.53 2.11
C CYS A 66 21.12 15.17 2.44
N GLU A 67 22.36 14.96 2.03
CA GLU A 67 23.11 13.73 2.30
C GLU A 67 23.48 13.61 3.78
N GLU A 68 24.02 14.67 4.38
CA GLU A 68 24.30 14.72 5.82
C GLU A 68 23.05 14.49 6.67
N MET A 69 21.92 15.10 6.28
CA MET A 69 20.65 14.89 6.98
C MET A 69 20.13 13.46 6.84
N ARG A 70 20.32 12.82 5.67
CA ARG A 70 19.97 11.41 5.49
C ARG A 70 20.84 10.52 6.36
N LYS A 71 22.14 10.80 6.43
CA LYS A 71 23.10 10.04 7.24
C LYS A 71 22.85 10.20 8.74
N ALA A 72 22.63 11.42 9.22
CA ALA A 72 22.29 11.65 10.62
C ALA A 72 21.03 10.87 11.04
N LEU A 73 20.06 10.77 10.12
CA LEU A 73 18.84 10.01 10.34
C LEU A 73 19.05 8.51 10.28
N SER A 74 19.92 8.01 9.39
CA SER A 74 20.28 6.58 9.38
C SER A 74 21.03 6.20 10.64
N ASP A 75 21.96 7.04 11.09
CA ASP A 75 22.76 6.79 12.30
C ASP A 75 21.87 6.83 13.55
N GLU A 76 20.89 7.73 13.61
CA GLU A 76 19.88 7.75 14.69
C GLU A 76 18.98 6.50 14.66
N ILE A 77 18.63 6.01 13.46
CA ILE A 77 17.91 4.73 13.31
C ILE A 77 18.81 3.57 13.73
N GLU A 78 20.09 3.55 13.34
CA GLU A 78 21.07 2.53 13.74
C GLU A 78 21.29 2.49 15.24
N LEU A 79 21.29 3.63 15.92
CA LEU A 79 21.31 3.70 17.37
C LEU A 79 20.00 3.19 18.02
N SER A 80 18.89 3.18 17.27
CA SER A 80 17.63 2.51 17.66
C SER A 80 17.53 1.04 17.24
N ILE A 81 18.54 0.48 16.54
CA ILE A 81 18.60 -0.95 16.11
C ILE A 81 18.83 -1.91 17.29
N SER A 82 19.06 -1.42 18.51
CA SER A 82 19.09 -2.31 19.68
C SER A 82 17.72 -2.92 20.05
N ASP A 83 16.64 -2.59 19.34
CA ASP A 83 15.30 -3.11 19.62
C ASP A 83 14.74 -3.91 18.43
N ASP A 84 15.22 -5.14 18.25
CA ASP A 84 14.64 -6.16 17.34
C ASP A 84 13.20 -6.53 17.78
N GLU A 85 12.81 -6.15 19.02
CA GLU A 85 11.48 -6.36 19.63
C GLU A 85 10.52 -5.16 19.47
N SER A 86 10.95 -4.05 18.87
CA SER A 86 10.06 -2.91 18.67
C SER A 86 8.87 -3.30 17.78
N VAL A 87 7.66 -3.18 18.33
CA VAL A 87 6.38 -3.44 17.64
C VAL A 87 6.08 -2.40 16.57
N ILE A 88 6.67 -1.20 16.67
CA ILE A 88 6.42 -0.08 15.74
C ILE A 88 7.75 0.45 15.20
N LYS A 89 7.87 0.54 13.87
CA LYS A 89 8.99 1.19 13.17
C LYS A 89 8.47 2.19 12.14
N ARG A 90 9.35 3.07 11.64
CA ARG A 90 8.98 4.07 10.62
C ARG A 90 9.33 3.54 9.22
N CYS A 91 8.45 3.78 8.25
CA CYS A 91 8.75 3.50 6.85
C CYS A 91 10.05 4.21 6.42
N PRO A 92 11.02 3.52 5.79
CA PRO A 92 12.28 4.15 5.38
C PRO A 92 12.09 5.20 4.28
N ASN A 93 11.05 5.07 3.45
CA ASN A 93 10.77 6.01 2.35
C ASN A 93 9.93 7.23 2.79
N CYS A 94 8.81 7.03 3.52
CA CYS A 94 7.88 8.10 3.86
C CYS A 94 7.68 8.35 5.36
N ARG A 95 8.41 7.63 6.22
CA ARG A 95 8.53 7.86 7.68
C ARG A 95 7.26 7.73 8.52
N ILE A 96 6.16 7.27 7.92
CA ILE A 96 4.94 6.94 8.66
C ILE A 96 5.22 5.80 9.64
N PRO A 97 4.66 5.83 10.85
CA PRO A 97 4.73 4.69 11.75
C PRO A 97 3.99 3.51 11.12
N ILE A 98 4.60 2.33 11.20
CA ILE A 98 4.11 1.05 10.75
C ILE A 98 4.25 0.12 11.94
N GLU A 99 3.17 -0.53 12.31
CA GLU A 99 3.14 -1.61 13.29
C GLU A 99 3.54 -2.91 12.60
N LYS A 100 4.32 -3.76 13.27
CA LYS A 100 4.77 -5.03 12.73
C LYS A 100 3.59 -5.99 12.59
N ASP A 101 3.43 -6.58 11.42
CA ASP A 101 2.50 -7.69 11.25
C ASP A 101 3.11 -8.95 11.92
N ASP A 102 2.32 -9.67 12.74
CA ASP A 102 2.74 -10.76 13.64
C ASP A 102 3.38 -12.01 12.99
N GLY A 103 3.78 -11.96 11.71
CA GLY A 103 4.38 -13.12 11.03
C GLY A 103 5.18 -12.85 9.76
N CYS A 104 5.37 -11.59 9.34
CA CYS A 104 6.11 -11.27 8.13
C CYS A 104 7.10 -10.14 8.35
N ALA A 105 8.38 -10.39 8.07
CA ALA A 105 9.40 -9.34 8.10
C ALA A 105 9.44 -8.51 6.81
N GLN A 106 8.82 -8.96 5.72
CA GLN A 106 8.66 -8.13 4.52
C GLN A 106 7.41 -7.27 4.71
N MET A 107 7.61 -5.98 4.92
CA MET A 107 6.54 -5.03 5.17
C MET A 107 6.28 -4.16 3.96
N MET A 108 5.01 -3.81 3.73
CA MET A 108 4.61 -2.83 2.72
C MET A 108 4.03 -1.61 3.40
N CYS A 109 4.59 -0.45 3.09
CA CYS A 109 4.08 0.81 3.59
C CYS A 109 2.66 1.09 3.08
N TYR A 110 1.69 1.27 3.98
CA TYR A 110 0.30 1.51 3.58
C TYR A 110 0.10 2.80 2.77
N ARG A 111 0.98 3.81 2.95
CA ARG A 111 0.92 5.09 2.23
C ARG A 111 1.65 5.08 0.90
N CYS A 112 2.97 4.88 0.91
CA CYS A 112 3.80 5.01 -0.30
C CYS A 112 4.02 3.68 -1.03
N LYS A 113 3.48 2.57 -0.52
CA LYS A 113 3.60 1.21 -1.08
C LYS A 113 5.02 0.66 -1.18
N HIS A 114 6.01 1.39 -0.67
CA HIS A 114 7.39 0.92 -0.53
C HIS A 114 7.45 -0.36 0.29
N VAL A 115 8.06 -1.39 -0.29
CA VAL A 115 8.30 -2.68 0.34
C VAL A 115 9.69 -2.66 0.96
N PHE A 116 9.81 -3.09 2.21
CA PHE A 116 11.08 -3.06 2.94
C PHE A 116 11.19 -4.20 3.95
N CYS A 117 12.41 -4.54 4.35
CA CYS A 117 12.67 -5.51 5.41
C CYS A 117 12.52 -4.86 6.78
N TRP A 118 11.77 -5.47 7.70
CA TRP A 118 11.57 -4.97 9.06
C TRP A 118 12.87 -4.86 9.87
N HIS A 119 13.78 -5.83 9.68
CA HIS A 119 14.99 -5.94 10.49
C HIS A 119 16.09 -4.97 10.05
N CYS A 120 16.32 -4.83 8.75
CA CYS A 120 17.41 -3.98 8.22
C CYS A 120 16.93 -2.72 7.50
N LEU A 121 15.61 -2.53 7.36
CA LEU A 121 14.97 -1.40 6.68
C LEU A 121 15.40 -1.20 5.21
N ALA A 122 16.06 -2.19 4.61
CA ALA A 122 16.43 -2.18 3.20
C ALA A 122 15.17 -2.24 2.32
N SER A 123 15.22 -1.52 1.19
CA SER A 123 14.19 -1.59 0.15
C SER A 123 14.17 -2.99 -0.48
N LEU A 124 12.95 -3.51 -0.67
CA LEU A 124 12.65 -4.80 -1.30
C LEU A 124 11.68 -4.64 -2.48
N ASP A 125 11.55 -3.44 -3.04
CA ASP A 125 10.59 -3.16 -4.13
C ASP A 125 10.81 -4.07 -5.35
N ASP A 126 12.07 -4.41 -5.65
CA ASP A 126 12.45 -5.30 -6.76
C ASP A 126 12.72 -6.77 -6.33
N ASP A 127 12.58 -7.09 -5.04
CA ASP A 127 12.87 -8.44 -4.52
C ASP A 127 11.62 -9.32 -4.40
N PHE A 128 10.94 -9.51 -5.54
CA PHE A 128 9.75 -10.36 -5.65
C PHE A 128 10.00 -11.82 -5.26
N LEU A 129 11.25 -12.27 -5.34
CA LEU A 129 11.68 -13.63 -5.04
C LEU A 129 12.22 -13.77 -3.62
N LEU A 130 12.06 -12.78 -2.74
CA LEU A 130 12.45 -12.87 -1.32
C LEU A 130 13.93 -13.30 -1.15
N ARG A 131 14.81 -12.97 -2.11
CA ARG A 131 16.22 -13.39 -2.12
C ARG A 131 17.00 -12.75 -0.97
N HIS A 132 16.53 -11.62 -0.48
CA HIS A 132 17.04 -10.96 0.70
C HIS A 132 17.11 -11.88 1.93
N TYR A 133 16.17 -12.83 2.06
CA TYR A 133 16.10 -13.74 3.20
C TYR A 133 16.89 -15.05 3.02
N ASP A 134 17.56 -15.24 1.88
CA ASP A 134 18.34 -16.45 1.61
C ASP A 134 19.79 -16.32 2.11
N LYS A 135 20.31 -15.10 2.32
CA LYS A 135 21.72 -14.81 2.66
C LYS A 135 21.85 -13.59 3.59
N GLY A 136 23.04 -13.43 4.17
CA GLY A 136 23.39 -12.24 4.95
C GLY A 136 22.67 -12.15 6.32
N PRO A 137 22.61 -10.95 6.92
CA PRO A 137 22.13 -10.76 8.30
C PRO A 137 20.62 -11.01 8.49
N CYS A 138 19.84 -11.00 7.40
CA CYS A 138 18.40 -11.26 7.43
C CYS A 138 18.03 -12.70 7.02
N ARG A 139 19.02 -13.58 6.88
CA ARG A 139 18.79 -14.98 6.49
C ARG A 139 17.81 -15.66 7.45
N ASN A 140 16.81 -16.35 6.90
CA ASN A 140 15.75 -17.06 7.64
C ASN A 140 14.87 -16.19 8.56
N LYS A 141 14.94 -14.85 8.47
CA LYS A 141 14.12 -13.95 9.29
C LYS A 141 12.78 -13.53 8.67
N LEU A 142 12.27 -14.23 7.65
CA LEU A 142 11.02 -13.83 6.98
C LEU A 142 9.78 -13.97 7.87
N GLY A 143 9.76 -14.94 8.78
CA GLY A 143 8.63 -15.18 9.71
C GLY A 143 7.57 -16.16 9.22
N HIS A 144 7.52 -16.50 7.93
CA HIS A 144 6.60 -17.50 7.39
C HIS A 144 7.23 -18.37 6.29
N SER A 145 6.62 -19.53 6.02
CA SER A 145 7.04 -20.39 4.91
C SER A 145 6.62 -19.78 3.57
N ARG A 146 7.53 -19.82 2.58
CA ARG A 146 7.27 -19.38 1.19
C ARG A 146 6.14 -20.16 0.53
N ALA A 147 5.91 -21.40 0.99
CA ALA A 147 4.81 -22.24 0.52
C ALA A 147 3.44 -21.62 0.79
N SER A 148 3.25 -20.95 1.93
CA SER A 148 1.95 -20.35 2.32
C SER A 148 1.49 -19.27 1.33
N MET A 149 2.42 -18.40 0.90
CA MET A 149 2.13 -17.34 -0.07
C MET A 149 1.76 -17.91 -1.45
N ILE A 150 2.48 -18.95 -1.90
CA ILE A 150 2.19 -19.63 -3.17
C ILE A 150 0.85 -20.36 -3.08
N TRP A 151 0.54 -20.99 -1.95
CA TRP A 151 -0.70 -21.72 -1.72
C TRP A 151 -1.93 -20.81 -1.75
N HIS A 152 -1.85 -19.62 -1.13
CA HIS A 152 -2.94 -18.65 -1.21
C HIS A 152 -3.18 -18.16 -2.65
N ARG A 153 -2.10 -17.93 -3.41
CA ARG A 153 -2.21 -17.51 -4.82
C ARG A 153 -2.85 -18.61 -5.69
N THR A 154 -2.46 -19.86 -5.52
CA THR A 154 -3.05 -20.98 -6.27
C THR A 154 -4.48 -21.29 -5.83
N GLN A 155 -4.79 -21.14 -4.54
CA GLN A 155 -6.14 -21.35 -3.99
C GLN A 155 -7.16 -20.37 -4.61
N VAL A 156 -6.83 -19.09 -4.71
CA VAL A 156 -7.74 -18.08 -5.29
C VAL A 156 -8.03 -18.39 -6.76
N VAL A 157 -7.00 -18.75 -7.54
CA VAL A 157 -7.17 -19.16 -8.94
C VAL A 157 -8.07 -20.40 -9.05
N GLY A 158 -7.86 -21.39 -8.18
CA GLY A 158 -8.68 -22.59 -8.11
C GLY A 158 -10.15 -22.30 -7.77
N ILE A 159 -10.41 -21.37 -6.85
CA ILE A 159 -11.77 -20.95 -6.47
C ILE A 159 -12.48 -20.32 -7.67
N PHE A 160 -11.86 -19.37 -8.36
CA PHE A 160 -12.47 -18.72 -9.53
C PHE A 160 -12.73 -19.70 -10.67
N ALA A 161 -11.79 -20.60 -10.95
CA ALA A 161 -11.96 -21.65 -11.96
C ALA A 161 -13.10 -22.60 -11.58
N GLY A 162 -13.17 -23.03 -10.31
CA GLY A 162 -14.20 -23.93 -9.80
C GLY A 162 -15.60 -23.31 -9.83
N PHE A 163 -15.78 -22.08 -9.35
CA PHE A 163 -17.06 -21.38 -9.43
C PHE A 163 -17.51 -21.16 -10.86
N SER A 164 -16.59 -20.81 -11.77
CA SER A 164 -16.90 -20.63 -13.19
C SER A 164 -17.40 -21.94 -13.82
N PHE A 165 -16.74 -23.06 -13.54
CA PHE A 165 -17.16 -24.38 -14.03
C PHE A 165 -18.51 -24.81 -13.45
N LEU A 166 -18.75 -24.59 -12.16
CA LEU A 166 -20.01 -24.93 -11.51
C LEU A 166 -21.19 -24.13 -12.10
N LEU A 167 -21.01 -22.83 -12.34
CA LEU A 167 -22.03 -22.00 -12.98
C LEU A 167 -22.34 -22.45 -14.42
N LEU A 168 -21.32 -22.86 -15.20
CA LEU A 168 -21.53 -23.41 -16.54
C LEU A 168 -22.36 -24.70 -16.50
N MET A 169 -22.09 -25.58 -15.54
CA MET A 169 -22.83 -26.84 -15.40
C MET A 169 -24.23 -26.66 -14.81
N ALA A 170 -24.43 -25.67 -13.94
CA ALA A 170 -25.73 -25.36 -13.33
C ALA A 170 -26.64 -24.55 -14.26
N SER A 171 -26.07 -23.79 -15.20
CA SER A 171 -26.82 -22.91 -16.11
C SER A 171 -27.94 -23.62 -16.88
N PRO A 172 -27.75 -24.81 -17.48
CA PRO A 172 -28.82 -25.54 -18.17
C PRO A 172 -30.00 -25.90 -17.25
N PHE A 173 -29.70 -26.36 -16.02
CA PHE A 173 -30.73 -26.71 -15.03
C PHE A 173 -31.49 -25.49 -14.54
N LEU A 174 -30.78 -24.36 -14.33
CA LEU A 174 -31.39 -23.09 -13.95
C LEU A 174 -32.30 -22.54 -15.05
N LEU A 175 -31.90 -22.65 -16.33
CA LEU A 175 -32.73 -22.25 -17.47
C LEU A 175 -34.00 -23.11 -17.60
N LEU A 176 -33.91 -24.40 -17.30
CA LEU A 176 -35.08 -25.31 -17.28
C LEU A 176 -36.01 -25.04 -16.09
N ALA A 177 -35.46 -24.67 -14.93
CA ALA A 177 -36.24 -24.37 -13.73
C ALA A 177 -36.82 -22.94 -13.72
N ALA A 178 -36.23 -22.01 -14.46
CA ALA A 178 -36.62 -20.60 -14.46
C ALA A 178 -38.09 -20.35 -14.85
N PRO A 179 -38.67 -20.98 -15.90
CA PRO A 179 -40.09 -20.84 -16.21
C PRO A 179 -41.00 -21.31 -15.06
N CYS A 180 -40.64 -22.41 -14.40
CA CYS A 180 -41.38 -22.94 -13.26
C CYS A 180 -41.30 -22.01 -12.04
N LEU A 181 -40.11 -21.49 -11.74
CA LEU A 181 -39.88 -20.56 -10.62
C LEU A 181 -40.58 -19.21 -10.83
N LEU A 182 -40.57 -18.69 -12.07
CA LEU A 182 -41.27 -17.47 -12.46
C LEU A 182 -42.79 -17.67 -12.43
N CYS A 183 -43.31 -18.79 -12.93
CA CYS A 183 -44.74 -19.12 -12.85
C CYS A 183 -45.23 -19.29 -11.41
N CYS A 184 -44.45 -19.93 -10.53
CA CYS A 184 -44.79 -20.06 -9.10
C CYS A 184 -44.80 -18.69 -8.39
N ARG A 185 -43.89 -17.78 -8.75
CA ARG A 185 -43.89 -16.41 -8.22
C ARG A 185 -45.06 -15.57 -8.75
N CYS A 186 -45.49 -15.77 -9.99
CA CYS A 186 -46.67 -15.10 -10.55
C CYS A 186 -47.99 -15.59 -9.93
N LYS A 187 -48.13 -16.89 -9.64
CA LYS A 187 -49.30 -17.43 -8.90
C LYS A 187 -49.43 -16.82 -7.51
N ASN A 188 -48.31 -16.66 -6.79
CA ASN A 188 -48.33 -16.00 -5.49
C ASN A 188 -48.73 -14.53 -5.61
N LYS A 189 -48.31 -13.81 -6.66
CA LYS A 189 -48.68 -12.40 -6.87
C LYS A 189 -50.17 -12.21 -7.18
N PHE A 190 -50.75 -13.08 -8.02
CA PHE A 190 -52.19 -13.08 -8.32
C PHE A 190 -53.08 -13.32 -7.07
N PHE A 191 -52.62 -14.19 -6.15
CA PHE A 191 -53.36 -14.47 -4.91
C PHE A 191 -53.41 -13.31 -3.91
N TYR A 192 -52.44 -12.38 -3.94
CA TYR A 192 -52.47 -11.19 -3.09
C TYR A 192 -53.37 -10.07 -3.64
N GLU A 193 -53.60 -10.03 -4.95
CA GLU A 193 -54.43 -8.99 -5.60
C GLU A 193 -55.93 -9.31 -5.56
N GLU A 194 -56.29 -10.58 -5.33
CA GLU A 194 -57.69 -11.03 -5.15
C GLU A 194 -58.13 -11.01 -3.67
N ALA A 195 -57.21 -10.75 -2.73
CA ALA A 195 -57.45 -10.76 -1.28
C ALA A 195 -57.59 -9.36 -0.64
N THR A 196 -57.59 -8.28 -1.43
CA THR A 196 -57.92 -6.92 -0.93
C THR A 196 -59.34 -6.51 -1.35
N PRO A 197 -60.37 -6.79 -0.53
CA PRO A 197 -61.67 -6.13 -0.69
C PRO A 197 -61.58 -4.68 -0.21
N LEU A 198 -62.27 -3.80 -0.95
CA LEU A 198 -62.65 -2.44 -0.56
C LEU A 198 -63.48 -2.43 0.73
#